data_AF-A0A7J3SKB2-F1
#
_entry.id   AF-A0A7J3SKB2-F1
#
_cell.length_a   1.000
_cell.length_b   1.000
_cell.length_c   1.000
_cell.angle_alpha   90.00
_cell.angle_beta   90.00
_cell.angle_gamma   90.00
#
_symmetry.space_group_name_H-M   'P 1'
#
loop_
_entity.id
_entity.type
_entity.pdbx_description
1 polymer ?
#
loop_
_entity_poly.entity_id
_entity_poly.type
_entity_poly.pdbx_seq_one_letter_code
_entity_poly.pdbx_strand_id
1 'polypeptide(L)'
;MPKGISSIEAFNWIRNKYGITLGIGLGKLKDKILRIGHMGYTASIDFLLLTYFAIGNYLIEKGNVKYSDVSQAMEMIMKKSNI
;
A
#
# COMPACT_ATOMS: atom_id res chain seq x y z
N MET A 1 -9.57 4.64 0.97
CA MET A 1 -9.60 3.45 1.84
C MET A 1 -10.97 2.83 1.79
N PRO A 2 -11.11 1.50 1.96
CA PRO A 2 -12.41 0.88 2.16
C PRO A 2 -13.18 1.53 3.32
N LYS A 3 -14.52 1.48 3.27
CA LYS A 3 -15.36 2.03 4.34
C LYS A 3 -15.01 1.35 5.67
N GLY A 4 -14.87 2.14 6.73
CA GLY A 4 -14.52 1.64 8.06
C GLY A 4 -13.01 1.46 8.32
N ILE A 5 -12.15 1.74 7.33
CA ILE A 5 -10.70 1.71 7.52
C ILE A 5 -10.12 3.12 7.59
N SER A 6 -9.45 3.40 8.71
CA SER A 6 -8.63 4.60 8.92
C SER A 6 -7.34 4.54 8.08
N SER A 7 -7.03 5.60 7.34
CA SER A 7 -5.76 5.68 6.62
C SER A 7 -4.58 6.01 7.54
N ILE A 8 -4.82 6.66 8.68
CA ILE A 8 -3.81 6.92 9.71
C ILE A 8 -3.42 5.62 10.41
N GLU A 9 -4.41 4.78 10.75
CA GLU A 9 -4.16 3.45 11.32
C GLU A 9 -3.34 2.59 10.35
N ALA A 10 -3.76 2.53 9.08
CA ALA A 10 -3.05 1.80 8.04
C ALA A 10 -1.60 2.29 7.90
N PHE A 11 -1.39 3.61 7.87
CA PHE A 11 -0.06 4.22 7.83
C PHE A 11 0.81 3.78 9.01
N ASN A 12 0.29 3.89 10.24
CA ASN A 12 1.05 3.54 11.45
C ASN A 12 1.39 2.04 11.46
N TRP A 13 0.42 1.19 11.11
CA TRP A 13 0.63 -0.25 11.03
C TRP A 13 1.72 -0.60 10.00
N ILE A 14 1.65 -0.03 8.80
CA ILE A 14 2.62 -0.27 7.72
C ILE A 14 4.01 0.24 8.12
N ARG A 15 4.10 1.46 8.67
CA ARG A 15 5.36 2.06 9.11
C ARG A 15 6.01 1.25 10.22
N ASN A 16 5.24 0.81 11.21
CA ASN A 16 5.77 0.08 12.36
C ASN A 16 6.18 -1.35 11.97
N LYS A 17 5.45 -2.01 11.07
CA LYS A 17 5.73 -3.41 10.68
C LYS A 17 6.79 -3.55 9.59
N TYR A 18 6.85 -2.62 8.65
CA TYR A 18 7.72 -2.72 7.46
C TYR A 18 8.72 -1.58 7.30
N GLY A 19 8.67 -0.55 8.15
CA GLY A 19 9.49 0.66 7.99
C GLY A 19 9.10 1.54 6.79
N ILE A 20 7.99 1.23 6.10
CA ILE A 20 7.55 1.96 4.90
C ILE A 20 6.73 3.18 5.31
N THR A 21 7.13 4.35 4.83
CA THR A 21 6.42 5.61 5.09
C THR A 21 5.55 5.96 3.89
N LEU A 22 4.26 6.18 4.14
CA LEU A 22 3.28 6.61 3.14
C LEU A 22 2.74 8.01 3.46
N GLY A 23 2.26 8.71 2.43
CA GLY A 23 1.55 9.96 2.63
C GLY A 23 0.13 9.71 3.12
N ILE A 24 -0.32 10.45 4.13
CA ILE A 24 -1.74 10.48 4.52
C ILE A 24 -2.48 11.61 3.78
N GLY A 25 -3.82 11.50 3.73
CA GLY A 25 -4.69 12.59 3.29
C GLY A 25 -4.65 13.78 4.25
N LEU A 26 -4.88 14.98 3.71
CA LEU A 26 -4.89 16.24 4.45
C LEU A 26 -6.28 16.91 4.33
N GLY A 27 -6.59 17.83 5.26
CA GLY A 27 -7.84 18.58 5.24
C GLY A 27 -9.08 17.67 5.19
N LYS A 28 -9.95 17.88 4.18
CA LYS A 28 -11.18 17.08 3.98
C LYS A 28 -10.92 15.60 3.69
N LEU A 29 -9.70 15.26 3.29
CA LEU A 29 -9.24 13.89 2.99
C LEU A 29 -8.47 13.25 4.15
N LYS A 30 -8.29 13.97 5.27
CA LYS A 30 -7.64 13.42 6.47
C LYS A 30 -8.30 12.10 6.84
N ASP A 31 -7.46 11.10 7.06
CA ASP A 31 -7.84 9.74 7.46
C ASP A 31 -8.64 8.91 6.43
N LYS A 32 -8.81 9.40 5.19
CA LYS A 32 -9.60 8.73 4.14
C LYS A 32 -8.77 8.07 3.04
N ILE A 33 -7.56 8.58 2.82
CA ILE A 33 -6.68 8.14 1.74
C ILE A 33 -5.25 7.92 2.22
N LEU A 34 -4.56 7.03 1.52
CA LEU A 34 -3.11 6.91 1.49
C LEU A 34 -2.62 7.44 0.14
N ARG A 35 -1.42 8.00 0.12
CA ARG A 35 -0.71 8.47 -1.07
C ARG A 35 0.63 7.75 -1.13
N ILE A 36 0.89 7.12 -2.27
CA ILE A 36 2.14 6.43 -2.55
C ILE A 36 3.02 7.41 -3.34
N GLY A 37 4.14 7.84 -2.73
CA GLY A 37 5.09 8.73 -3.37
C GLY A 37 6.06 7.95 -4.25
N HIS A 38 5.85 7.99 -5.56
CA HIS A 38 6.72 7.35 -6.55
C HIS A 38 7.54 8.44 -7.26
N MET A 39 8.68 8.81 -6.67
CA MET A 39 9.51 9.94 -7.16
C MET A 39 10.99 9.67 -6.92
N GLY A 40 11.84 10.10 -7.85
CA GLY A 40 13.29 9.95 -7.72
C GLY A 40 13.70 8.49 -7.49
N TYR A 41 14.51 8.23 -6.47
CA TYR A 41 14.98 6.88 -6.16
C TYR A 41 13.86 5.90 -5.79
N THR A 42 12.75 6.37 -5.19
CA THR A 42 11.60 5.51 -4.88
C THR A 42 10.73 5.20 -6.09
N ALA A 43 11.04 5.79 -7.25
CA ALA A 43 10.38 5.50 -8.51
C ALA A 43 10.92 4.19 -9.15
N SER A 44 10.98 3.11 -8.38
CA SER A 44 11.45 1.79 -8.84
C SER A 44 10.42 0.69 -8.57
N ILE A 45 10.57 -0.43 -9.29
CA ILE A 45 9.73 -1.62 -9.11
C ILE A 45 9.88 -2.22 -7.72
N ASP A 46 11.09 -2.26 -7.17
CA ASP A 46 11.32 -2.81 -5.83
C ASP A 46 10.49 -2.07 -4.76
N PHE A 47 10.47 -0.73 -4.82
CA PHE A 47 9.65 0.06 -3.89
C PHE A 47 8.15 -0.09 -4.13
N LEU A 48 7.72 -0.29 -5.38
CA LEU A 48 6.32 -0.62 -5.69
C LEU A 48 5.92 -1.96 -5.09
N LEU A 49 6.70 -3.01 -5.32
CA LEU A 49 6.45 -4.36 -4.81
C LEU A 49 6.37 -4.37 -3.27
N LEU A 50 7.35 -3.76 -2.60
CA LEU A 50 7.35 -3.63 -1.13
C LEU A 50 6.10 -2.90 -0.61
N THR A 51 5.74 -1.78 -1.26
CA THR A 51 4.59 -0.97 -0.85
C THR A 51 3.28 -1.71 -1.05
N TYR A 52 3.07 -2.35 -2.21
CA TYR A 52 1.85 -3.09 -2.52
C TYR A 52 1.69 -4.32 -1.64
N PHE A 53 2.78 -5.04 -1.36
CA PHE A 53 2.77 -6.15 -0.42
C PHE A 53 2.36 -5.71 1.00
N ALA A 54 2.94 -4.62 1.51
CA ALA A 54 2.61 -4.11 2.84
C ALA A 54 1.15 -3.64 2.95
N ILE A 55 0.64 -2.92 1.94
CA ILE A 55 -0.77 -2.52 1.88
C ILE A 55 -1.68 -3.74 1.78
N GLY A 56 -1.32 -4.72 0.93
CA GLY A 56 -2.05 -5.96 0.76
C GLY A 56 -2.20 -6.72 2.07
N ASN A 57 -1.11 -6.93 2.80
CA ASN A 57 -1.15 -7.61 4.09
C ASN A 57 -2.02 -6.90 5.13
N TYR A 58 -1.96 -5.56 5.18
CA TYR A 58 -2.84 -4.80 6.05
C TYR A 58 -4.32 -5.05 5.71
N LEU A 59 -4.67 -5.01 4.41
CA LEU A 59 -6.05 -5.24 3.96
C LEU A 59 -6.50 -6.70 4.17
N ILE A 60 -5.59 -7.67 4.11
CA ILE A 60 -5.86 -9.07 4.47
C ILE A 60 -6.18 -9.17 5.97
N GLU A 61 -5.39 -8.53 6.84
CA GLU A 61 -5.65 -8.53 8.29
C GLU A 61 -6.98 -7.87 8.65
N LYS A 62 -7.45 -6.91 7.84
CA LYS A 62 -8.77 -6.29 7.99
C LYS A 62 -9.91 -7.09 7.34
N GLY A 63 -9.61 -8.19 6.66
CA GLY A 63 -10.59 -9.04 5.99
C GLY A 63 -11.19 -8.42 4.72
N ASN A 64 -10.52 -7.42 4.14
CA ASN A 64 -11.00 -6.69 2.97
C ASN A 64 -10.56 -7.28 1.64
N VAL A 65 -9.44 -8.02 1.63
CA VAL A 65 -8.92 -8.70 0.44
C VAL A 65 -8.37 -10.08 0.85
N LYS A 66 -8.23 -10.97 -0.13
CA LYS A 66 -7.61 -12.29 0.04
C LYS A 66 -6.15 -12.25 -0.40
N TYR A 67 -5.38 -13.26 0.03
CA TYR A 67 -4.01 -13.45 -0.45
C TYR A 67 -3.92 -13.54 -1.98
N SER A 68 -4.90 -14.18 -2.63
CA SER A 68 -4.99 -14.28 -4.09
C SER A 68 -5.04 -12.91 -4.77
N ASP A 69 -5.72 -11.93 -4.17
CA ASP A 69 -5.88 -10.60 -4.75
C ASP A 69 -4.55 -9.84 -4.73
N VAL A 70 -3.77 -10.02 -3.65
CA VAL A 70 -2.43 -9.47 -3.52
C VAL A 70 -1.48 -10.13 -4.51
N SER A 71 -1.49 -11.47 -4.63
CA SER A 71 -0.66 -12.19 -5.60
C SER A 71 -0.91 -11.72 -7.03
N GLN A 72 -2.18 -11.56 -7.44
CA GLN A 72 -2.54 -11.05 -8.77
C GLN A 72 -2.01 -9.63 -9.01
N ALA A 73 -2.10 -8.75 -8.02
CA ALA A 73 -1.54 -7.40 -8.12
C ALA A 73 -0.02 -7.43 -8.31
N MET A 74 0.68 -8.29 -7.57
CA MET A 74 2.13 -8.46 -7.69
C MET A 74 2.54 -9.03 -9.06
N GLU A 75 1.84 -10.06 -9.55
CA GLU A 75 2.07 -10.60 -10.90
C GLU A 75 1.88 -9.53 -11.99
N MET A 76 0.88 -8.67 -11.85
CA MET A 76 0.63 -7.59 -12.81
C MET A 76 1.74 -6.54 -12.81
N ILE A 77 2.33 -6.23 -11.65
CA ILE A 77 3.49 -5.34 -11.54
C ILE A 77 4.69 -5.99 -12.23
N MET A 78 4.95 -7.27 -11.99
CA MET A 78 6.07 -7.99 -12.61
C MET A 78 5.94 -8.05 -14.13
N LYS A 79 4.79 -8.50 -14.66
CA LYS A 79 4.54 -8.60 -16.11
C LYS A 79 4.71 -7.28 -16.86
N LYS A 80 4.29 -6.16 -16.27
CA LYS A 80 4.45 -4.83 -16.89
C LYS A 80 5.89 -4.33 -16.89
N SER A 81 6.76 -4.92 -16.08
CA SER A 81 8.14 -4.48 -15.90
C SER A 81 9.12 -5.16 -16.86
N ASN A 82 8.63 -5.98 -17.81
CA ASN A 82 9.45 -6.86 -18.67
C ASN A 82 10.40 -7.78 -17.89
N ILE A 83 9.94 -8.28 -16.73
CA ILE A 83 10.58 -9.33 -15.95
C ILE A 83 9.62 -10.52 -15.88
#